data_AF-A0A951RF62-F1
#
_entry.id   AF-A0A951RF62-F1
#
_cell.length_a   1.000
_cell.length_b   1.000
_cell.length_c   1.000
_cell.angle_alpha   90.00
_cell.angle_beta   90.00
_cell.angle_gamma   90.00
#
_symmetry.space_group_name_H-M   'P 1'
#
loop_
_entity.id
_entity.type
_entity.pdbx_description
1 polymer ?
#
loop_
_entity_poly.entity_id
_entity_poly.type
_entity_poly.pdbx_seq_one_letter_code
_entity_poly.pdbx_strand_id
1 'polypeptide(L)'
;MEYYATPESIAAKTKKWLERIRTFNLHEMQLNVQKSALLVIDMQNFFLDAGSPTFTCGGLAILPNIKLLLEAFRKAERPVIFTKHVHHPADLDSGIMGWWWEGKCIEDSPESAIHPELTPLPK
;
A
#
# COMPACT_ATOMS: atom_id res chain seq x y z
N MET A 1 -4.10 16.48 -7.94
CA MET A 1 -3.74 15.24 -8.67
C MET A 1 -5.01 14.66 -9.27
N GLU A 2 -5.04 14.31 -10.55
CA GLU A 2 -6.18 13.60 -11.15
C GLU A 2 -6.12 12.10 -10.82
N TYR A 3 -7.26 11.46 -10.60
CA TYR A 3 -7.35 10.02 -10.33
C TYR A 3 -7.13 9.22 -11.62
N TYR A 4 -5.96 8.62 -11.77
CA TYR A 4 -5.69 7.71 -12.90
C TYR A 4 -6.34 6.34 -12.73
N ALA A 5 -6.86 6.00 -11.54
CA ALA A 5 -7.68 4.83 -11.25
C ALA A 5 -8.66 5.11 -10.12
N THR A 6 -9.80 4.42 -10.16
CA THR A 6 -10.87 4.43 -9.14
C THR A 6 -11.27 2.99 -8.86
N PRO A 7 -11.98 2.69 -7.75
CA PRO A 7 -12.48 1.33 -7.48
C PRO A 7 -13.28 0.73 -8.65
N GLU A 8 -14.02 1.54 -9.40
CA GLU A 8 -14.85 1.12 -10.53
C GLU A 8 -14.02 0.89 -11.80
N SER A 9 -12.94 1.67 -11.99
CA SER A 9 -12.16 1.65 -13.22
C SER A 9 -10.91 0.78 -13.16
N ILE A 10 -10.41 0.47 -11.96
CA ILE A 10 -9.11 -0.20 -11.78
C ILE A 10 -9.06 -1.58 -12.42
N ALA A 11 -10.13 -2.39 -12.31
CA ALA A 11 -10.15 -3.73 -12.90
C ALA A 11 -9.98 -3.68 -14.43
N ALA A 12 -10.75 -2.80 -15.10
CA ALA A 12 -10.69 -2.65 -16.56
C ALA A 12 -9.36 -2.04 -17.01
N LYS A 13 -8.80 -1.09 -16.25
CA LYS A 13 -7.51 -0.46 -16.54
C LYS A 13 -6.35 -1.44 -16.36
N THR A 14 -6.32 -2.20 -15.27
CA THR A 14 -5.30 -3.21 -15.01
C THR A 14 -5.19 -4.23 -16.13
N LYS A 15 -6.33 -4.70 -16.69
CA LYS A 15 -6.30 -5.60 -17.85
C LYS A 15 -5.57 -4.99 -19.06
N LYS A 16 -5.80 -3.71 -19.36
CA LYS A 16 -5.13 -2.99 -20.45
C LYS A 16 -3.65 -2.75 -20.15
N TRP A 17 -3.31 -2.45 -18.90
CA TRP A 17 -1.93 -2.24 -18.47
C TRP A 17 -1.11 -3.53 -18.55
N LEU A 18 -1.65 -4.64 -18.05
CA LEU A 18 -1.01 -5.95 -18.13
C LEU A 18 -0.77 -6.39 -19.58
N GLU A 19 -1.73 -6.17 -20.48
CA GLU A 19 -1.52 -6.45 -21.90
C GLU A 19 -0.39 -5.60 -22.49
N ARG A 20 -0.32 -4.31 -22.14
CA ARG A 20 0.74 -3.40 -22.62
C ARG A 20 2.14 -3.81 -22.14
N ILE A 21 2.26 -4.33 -20.92
CA ILE A 21 3.56 -4.75 -20.37
C ILE A 21 3.88 -6.23 -20.62
N ARG A 22 2.99 -6.97 -21.28
CA ARG A 22 3.06 -8.44 -21.40
C ARG A 22 4.40 -8.92 -21.94
N THR A 23 4.95 -8.26 -22.97
CA THR A 23 6.23 -8.64 -23.59
C THR A 23 7.45 -8.39 -22.69
N PHE A 24 7.29 -7.60 -21.62
CA PHE A 24 8.34 -7.31 -20.64
C PHE A 24 8.23 -8.20 -19.39
N ASN A 25 7.11 -8.89 -19.19
CA ASN A 25 6.89 -9.78 -18.05
C ASN A 25 7.50 -11.17 -18.29
N LEU A 26 8.83 -11.26 -18.20
CA LEU A 26 9.56 -12.52 -18.45
C LEU A 26 9.51 -13.50 -17.28
N HIS A 27 9.09 -13.05 -16.09
CA HIS A 27 9.05 -13.85 -14.86
C HIS A 27 7.62 -13.89 -14.31
N GLU A 28 6.76 -14.65 -14.97
CA GLU A 28 5.39 -14.86 -14.49
C GLU A 28 5.41 -15.52 -13.10
N MET A 29 4.83 -14.84 -12.12
CA MET A 29 4.80 -15.32 -10.73
C MET A 29 4.00 -16.62 -10.64
N GLN A 30 4.66 -17.69 -10.18
CA GLN A 30 4.00 -18.92 -9.75
C GLN A 30 3.92 -18.92 -8.22
N LEU A 31 2.71 -18.77 -7.67
CA LEU A 31 2.51 -18.64 -6.23
C LEU A 31 2.67 -19.99 -5.52
N ASN A 32 3.69 -20.13 -4.68
CA ASN A 32 3.76 -21.21 -3.70
C ASN A 32 3.06 -20.77 -2.41
N VAL A 33 1.78 -21.13 -2.25
CA VAL A 33 0.95 -20.74 -1.11
C VAL A 33 1.59 -21.12 0.23
N GLN A 34 2.20 -22.30 0.33
CA GLN A 34 2.81 -22.78 1.59
C GLN A 34 4.09 -22.02 1.96
N LYS A 35 4.65 -21.25 1.04
CA LYS A 35 5.85 -20.43 1.22
C LYS A 35 5.60 -18.94 0.96
N SER A 36 4.34 -18.51 0.93
CA SER A 36 3.98 -17.11 0.70
C SER A 36 3.65 -16.38 2.01
N ALA A 37 3.80 -15.05 1.96
CA ALA A 37 3.32 -14.08 2.93
C ALA A 37 2.74 -12.88 2.17
N LEU A 38 1.80 -12.15 2.79
CA LEU A 38 1.25 -10.92 2.26
C LEU A 38 1.93 -9.74 2.94
N LEU A 39 2.50 -8.84 2.14
CA LEU A 39 3.04 -7.56 2.62
C LEU A 39 2.09 -6.43 2.20
N VAL A 40 1.54 -5.72 3.17
CA VAL A 40 0.74 -4.50 2.96
C VAL A 40 1.63 -3.31 3.24
N ILE A 41 2.09 -2.65 2.17
CA ILE A 41 3.12 -1.62 2.25
C ILE A 41 2.47 -0.25 2.42
N ASP A 42 2.78 0.41 3.54
CA ASP A 42 2.57 1.85 3.78
C ASP A 42 1.16 2.34 3.46
N MET A 43 0.15 1.52 3.73
CA MET A 43 -1.28 1.88 3.58
C MET A 43 -1.75 2.78 4.74
N GLN A 44 -1.03 3.87 4.98
CA GLN A 44 -1.26 4.83 6.06
C GLN A 44 -2.08 6.03 5.57
N ASN A 45 -2.77 6.71 6.48
CA ASN A 45 -3.51 7.95 6.16
C ASN A 45 -2.60 8.99 5.49
N PHE A 46 -1.32 9.05 5.86
CA PHE A 46 -0.33 9.92 5.23
C PHE A 46 -0.25 9.76 3.70
N PHE A 47 -0.52 8.58 3.14
CA PHE A 47 -0.53 8.37 1.69
C PHE A 47 -1.93 8.35 1.08
N LEU A 48 -2.98 8.28 1.90
CA LEU A 48 -4.35 8.00 1.45
C LEU A 48 -5.34 9.12 1.76
N ASP A 49 -4.95 10.10 2.58
CA ASP A 49 -5.72 11.32 2.80
C ASP A 49 -5.44 12.33 1.68
N ALA A 50 -6.50 12.84 1.04
CA ALA A 50 -6.40 13.80 -0.05
C ALA A 50 -5.81 15.16 0.36
N GLY A 51 -5.84 15.50 1.65
CA GLY A 51 -5.20 16.66 2.23
C GLY A 51 -3.72 16.47 2.56
N SER A 52 -3.19 15.25 2.46
CA SER A 52 -1.76 15.00 2.68
C SER A 52 -0.90 15.53 1.53
N PRO A 53 0.28 16.13 1.81
CA PRO A 53 1.24 16.52 0.76
C PRO A 53 1.71 15.34 -0.10
N THR A 54 1.61 14.12 0.42
CA THR A 54 2.08 12.89 -0.23
C THR A 54 0.94 11.99 -0.69
N PHE A 55 -0.25 12.57 -0.89
CA PHE A 55 -1.43 11.82 -1.31
C PHE A 55 -1.20 11.05 -2.61
N THR A 56 -1.47 9.75 -2.55
CA THR A 56 -1.37 8.82 -3.68
C THR A 56 -2.76 8.37 -4.10
N CYS A 57 -3.32 9.03 -5.12
CA CYS A 57 -4.72 8.84 -5.52
C CYS A 57 -5.07 7.40 -5.92
N GLY A 58 -4.12 6.63 -6.45
CA GLY A 58 -4.31 5.22 -6.78
C GLY A 58 -4.45 4.29 -5.57
N GLY A 59 -4.03 4.72 -4.38
CA GLY A 59 -4.11 3.92 -3.15
C GLY A 59 -5.56 3.63 -2.73
N LEU A 60 -6.46 4.60 -2.91
CA LEU A 60 -7.89 4.41 -2.62
C LEU A 60 -8.53 3.36 -3.54
N ALA A 61 -8.09 3.32 -4.81
CA ALA A 61 -8.65 2.40 -5.79
C ALA A 61 -8.32 0.92 -5.52
N ILE A 62 -7.27 0.62 -4.75
CA ILE A 62 -6.84 -0.75 -4.44
C ILE A 62 -7.34 -1.28 -3.09
N LEU A 63 -7.96 -0.44 -2.25
CA LEU A 63 -8.46 -0.85 -0.92
C LEU A 63 -9.32 -2.12 -0.97
N PRO A 64 -10.31 -2.27 -1.88
CA PRO A 64 -11.12 -3.49 -1.93
C PRO A 64 -10.30 -4.75 -2.23
N ASN A 65 -9.30 -4.65 -3.11
CA ASN A 65 -8.47 -5.79 -3.49
C ASN A 65 -7.53 -6.22 -2.36
N ILE A 66 -7.01 -5.26 -1.58
CA ILE A 66 -6.19 -5.57 -0.41
C ILE A 66 -7.03 -6.31 0.64
N LYS A 67 -8.29 -5.92 0.87
CA LYS A 67 -9.19 -6.63 1.79
C LYS A 67 -9.41 -8.09 1.38
N LEU A 68 -9.61 -8.34 0.07
CA LEU A 68 -9.72 -9.71 -0.46
C LEU A 68 -8.43 -10.52 -0.23
N LEU A 69 -7.25 -9.92 -0.42
CA LEU A 69 -5.98 -10.58 -0.16
C LEU A 69 -5.78 -10.86 1.34
N LEU A 70 -6.13 -9.92 2.22
CA LEU A 70 -6.07 -10.08 3.67
C LEU A 70 -6.93 -11.27 4.12
N GLU A 71 -8.17 -11.34 3.65
CA GLU A 71 -9.08 -12.46 3.95
C GLU A 71 -8.53 -13.79 3.43
N ALA A 72 -8.03 -13.82 2.19
CA ALA A 72 -7.48 -15.03 1.58
C ALA A 72 -6.25 -15.56 2.35
N PHE A 73 -5.31 -14.68 2.71
CA PHE A 73 -4.11 -15.08 3.44
C PHE A 73 -4.43 -15.54 4.87
N ARG A 74 -5.34 -14.85 5.57
CA ARG A 74 -5.79 -15.25 6.91
C ARG A 74 -6.49 -16.62 6.89
N LYS A 75 -7.40 -16.83 5.93
CA LYS A 75 -8.10 -18.12 5.76
C LYS A 75 -7.14 -19.27 5.45
N ALA A 76 -6.04 -18.98 4.76
CA ALA A 76 -5.00 -19.96 4.44
C ALA A 76 -3.91 -20.05 5.52
N GLU A 77 -4.10 -19.43 6.69
CA GLU A 77 -3.14 -19.40 7.80
C GLU A 77 -1.74 -18.94 7.38
N ARG A 78 -1.70 -17.96 6.47
CA ARG A 78 -0.47 -17.38 5.92
C ARG A 78 -0.12 -16.06 6.59
N PRO A 79 1.18 -15.72 6.74
CA PRO A 79 1.59 -14.47 7.36
C PRO A 79 1.06 -13.25 6.62
N VAL A 80 0.59 -12.26 7.38
CA VAL A 80 0.24 -10.92 6.91
C VAL A 80 1.12 -9.93 7.67
N ILE A 81 1.86 -9.10 6.94
CA ILE A 81 2.82 -8.15 7.48
C ILE A 81 2.45 -6.76 6.95
N PHE A 82 2.40 -5.78 7.84
CA PHE A 82 2.21 -4.38 7.49
C PHE A 82 3.52 -3.64 7.69
N THR A 83 3.83 -2.71 6.79
CA THR A 83 4.87 -1.71 7.03
C THR A 83 4.23 -0.37 7.33
N LYS A 84 4.95 0.45 8.10
CA LYS A 84 4.67 1.86 8.30
C LYS A 84 5.94 2.63 8.01
N HIS A 85 5.88 3.57 7.08
CA HIS A 85 6.90 4.61 6.96
C HIS A 85 6.62 5.68 8.00
N VAL A 86 7.57 5.92 8.91
CA VAL A 86 7.49 6.94 9.96
C VAL A 86 8.87 7.52 10.25
N HIS A 87 8.88 8.72 10.82
CA HIS A 87 10.04 9.43 11.33
C HIS A 87 9.86 9.78 12.80
N HIS A 88 10.95 9.70 13.55
CA HIS A 88 10.98 10.10 14.95
C HIS A 88 10.66 11.60 15.09
N PRO A 89 9.84 12.03 16.07
CA PRO A 89 9.42 13.43 16.22
C PRO A 89 10.58 14.40 16.49
N ALA A 90 11.69 13.91 17.04
CA ALA A 90 12.91 14.69 17.26
C ALA A 90 13.86 14.74 16.05
N ASP A 91 13.40 14.32 14.87
CA ASP A 91 14.12 14.42 13.59
C ASP A 91 15.46 13.66 13.53
N LEU A 92 15.51 12.50 14.19
CA LEU A 92 16.74 11.72 14.35
C LEU A 92 17.05 10.80 13.14
N ASP A 93 16.07 10.57 12.26
CA ASP A 93 16.08 9.51 11.25
C ASP A 93 15.68 9.98 9.85
N SER A 94 15.45 11.28 9.62
CA SER A 94 15.01 11.79 8.32
C SER A 94 16.06 11.67 7.22
N GLY A 95 17.35 11.80 7.55
CA GLY A 95 18.46 11.67 6.59
C GLY A 95 18.24 12.41 5.26
N ILE A 96 18.56 11.74 4.14
CA ILE A 96 18.35 12.28 2.78
C ILE A 96 16.85 12.41 2.44
N MET A 97 15.98 11.60 3.04
CA MET A 97 14.53 11.66 2.77
C MET A 97 13.96 13.02 3.15
N GLY A 98 14.41 13.61 4.26
CA GLY A 98 14.01 14.95 4.67
C GLY A 98 14.42 16.07 3.71
N TRP A 99 15.37 15.80 2.79
CA TRP A 99 15.78 16.77 1.75
C TRP A 99 15.08 16.53 0.43
N TRP A 100 14.89 15.26 0.05
CA TRP A 100 14.41 14.86 -1.26
C TRP A 100 12.88 14.77 -1.37
N TRP A 101 12.21 14.58 -0.24
CA TRP A 101 10.77 14.34 -0.20
C TRP A 101 10.04 15.38 0.65
N GLU A 102 8.96 15.93 0.09
CA GLU A 102 8.07 16.84 0.78
C GLU A 102 7.09 16.08 1.71
N GLY A 103 6.94 16.57 2.93
CA GLY A 103 6.15 15.93 3.97
C GLY A 103 6.99 15.03 4.88
N LYS A 104 6.46 14.73 6.06
CA LYS A 104 7.11 13.86 7.04
C LYS A 104 6.04 13.15 7.87
N CYS A 105 5.91 11.84 7.69
CA CYS A 105 5.02 11.03 8.51
C CYS A 105 5.66 10.83 9.89
N ILE A 106 5.12 11.44 10.93
CA ILE A 106 5.68 11.32 12.29
C ILE A 106 5.14 10.05 12.94
N GLU A 107 5.99 9.29 13.63
CA GLU A 107 5.53 8.12 14.38
C GLU A 107 4.44 8.50 15.42
N ASP A 108 3.49 7.59 15.63
CA ASP A 108 2.32 7.75 16.50
C ASP A 108 1.38 8.93 16.19
N SER A 109 1.59 9.64 15.08
CA SER A 109 0.66 10.66 14.61
C SER A 109 -0.60 10.03 13.97
N PRO A 110 -1.73 10.76 13.90
CA PRO A 110 -2.94 10.30 13.20
C PRO A 110 -2.70 9.95 11.72
N GLU A 111 -1.82 10.69 11.04
CA GLU A 111 -1.42 10.45 9.66
C GLU A 111 -0.63 9.14 9.54
N SER A 112 0.13 8.77 10.57
CA SER A 112 0.87 7.51 10.58
C SER A 112 -0.01 6.28 10.66
N ALA A 113 -1.26 6.39 11.10
CA ALA A 113 -2.14 5.24 11.28
C ALA A 113 -2.42 4.53 9.96
N ILE A 114 -2.48 3.19 10.00
CA ILE A 114 -2.97 2.39 8.88
C ILE A 114 -4.42 2.79 8.60
N HIS A 115 -4.79 2.86 7.32
CA HIS A 115 -6.13 3.23 6.90
C HIS A 115 -7.18 2.33 7.59
N PRO A 116 -8.28 2.89 8.14
CA PRO A 116 -9.23 2.14 8.97
C PRO A 116 -9.79 0.88 8.30
N GLU A 117 -9.98 0.90 6.98
CA GLU A 117 -10.45 -0.25 6.20
C GLU A 117 -9.50 -1.46 6.20
N LEU A 118 -8.23 -1.24 6.53
CA LEU A 118 -7.16 -2.24 6.50
C LEU A 118 -6.58 -2.50 7.90
N THR A 119 -7.31 -2.13 8.96
CA THR A 119 -6.86 -2.26 10.35
C THR A 119 -6.21 -3.63 10.60
N PRO A 120 -4.94 -3.66 11.04
CA PRO A 120 -4.26 -4.91 11.38
C PRO A 120 -5.02 -5.66 12.47
N LEU A 121 -5.15 -6.97 12.30
CA LEU A 121 -5.72 -7.85 13.33
C LEU A 121 -4.58 -8.40 14.20
N PRO A 122 -4.85 -8.71 15.48
CA PRO A 122 -3.90 -9.46 16.30
C PRO A 122 -3.53 -10.80 15.63
N LYS A 123 -2.34 -11.29 15.99
CA LYS A 123 -1.84 -12.58 15.51
C LYS A 123 -2.70 -13.74 15.97
#